data_AF-A0A964VQJ1-F1
#
_entry.id   AF-A0A964VQJ1-F1
#
_cell.length_a   1.000
_cell.length_b   1.000
_cell.length_c   1.000
_cell.angle_alpha   90.00
_cell.angle_beta   90.00
_cell.angle_gamma   90.00
#
_symmetry.space_group_name_H-M   'P 1'
#
loop_
_entity.id
_entity.type
_entity.pdbx_description
1 polymer ?
#
loop_
_entity_poly.entity_id
_entity_poly.type
_entity_poly.pdbx_seq_one_letter_code
_entity_poly.pdbx_strand_id
1 'polypeptide(L)'
;MKTFQRFCGRRFVPVFGFLSLALAALHADDWPQWLGPQRDAVWRETGIVEKFPTDGLKYRWRVPVGGGYAGSAVAKGRVYVTDRQLAKGASNPTNPFARGEIPGSERVLCLNEADGKVIWQHEYDCAYTVSYGSGPRVTPAVHEGKVYTLGAEGNLVCLDAEKGAVLWSHDFKKDFNLKTPLWGFAGHPLIDGKKLICLAGGEGSVAVAFDKDTGKELWRALSAKEPGYAPPMIYEFAGKRQLILWHPEAVNSLDPDSGKVFWSYPLTPSVRSGMTIPSPRQSGDRLFLTSFYNGSLMLRVDSDKPSLVWQSQKVSEKDTDGLHSVMATPLLENGYIYSPCSYGQFRCLKAATGERVWETFEPTTGQSMRWGNAFIVKHPATGNCFLFSETGALIIAKLTPEKYQEISRAHLLDPTNRDPGRLVAWSHPAFANKAIYARNDKEIVCVSLAAEGKVTK
;
A
#
# COMPACT_ATOMS: atom_id res chain seq x y z
N MET A 1 -85.78 21.50 20.80
CA MET A 1 -85.85 20.52 19.70
C MET A 1 -85.60 21.27 18.40
N LYS A 2 -84.72 20.73 17.52
CA LYS A 2 -84.25 21.25 16.21
C LYS A 2 -83.02 22.19 16.24
N THR A 3 -81.87 21.55 16.09
CA THR A 3 -80.57 22.12 15.70
C THR A 3 -80.51 22.19 14.17
N PHE A 4 -80.07 23.32 13.60
CA PHE A 4 -79.85 23.50 12.15
C PHE A 4 -78.34 23.37 11.83
N GLN A 5 -77.99 22.44 10.95
CA GLN A 5 -76.65 22.27 10.38
C GLN A 5 -76.33 23.36 9.35
N ARG A 6 -75.11 23.91 9.38
CA ARG A 6 -74.53 24.70 8.29
C ARG A 6 -73.42 23.89 7.59
N PHE A 7 -73.54 23.76 6.28
CA PHE A 7 -72.51 23.27 5.36
C PHE A 7 -71.38 24.31 5.23
N CYS A 8 -70.12 23.88 5.28
CA CYS A 8 -68.96 24.68 4.90
C CYS A 8 -68.12 23.88 3.88
N GLY A 9 -67.92 24.48 2.69
CA GLY A 9 -67.28 23.84 1.54
C GLY A 9 -65.78 23.64 1.72
N ARG A 10 -65.29 22.46 1.31
CA ARG A 10 -63.86 22.14 1.21
C ARG A 10 -63.26 22.78 -0.05
N ARG A 11 -62.27 23.66 0.15
CA ARG A 11 -61.36 24.14 -0.92
C ARG A 11 -60.24 23.11 -1.09
N PHE A 12 -60.08 22.60 -2.32
CA PHE A 12 -58.92 21.82 -2.74
C PHE A 12 -57.72 22.76 -2.93
N VAL A 13 -56.61 22.47 -2.26
CA VAL A 13 -55.30 23.10 -2.50
C VAL A 13 -54.42 22.06 -3.21
N PRO A 14 -53.86 22.33 -4.40
CA PRO A 14 -52.96 21.39 -5.05
C PRO A 14 -51.60 21.42 -4.35
N VAL A 15 -51.17 20.26 -3.87
CA VAL A 15 -49.82 20.05 -3.33
C VAL A 15 -48.88 19.84 -4.52
N PHE A 16 -48.09 20.86 -4.85
CA PHE A 16 -46.95 20.73 -5.75
C PHE A 16 -45.85 19.94 -5.02
N GLY A 17 -45.68 18.67 -5.37
CA GLY A 17 -44.56 17.85 -4.92
C GLY A 17 -43.26 18.35 -5.54
N PHE A 18 -42.39 18.95 -4.72
CA PHE A 18 -41.00 19.18 -5.10
C PHE A 18 -40.27 17.83 -5.14
N LEU A 19 -39.93 17.39 -6.35
CA LEU A 19 -39.08 16.24 -6.58
C LEU A 19 -37.63 16.67 -6.27
N SER A 20 -37.16 16.38 -5.06
CA SER A 20 -35.77 16.61 -4.65
C SER A 20 -34.86 15.66 -5.45
N LEU A 21 -34.22 16.14 -6.53
CA LEU A 21 -33.09 15.43 -7.12
C LEU A 21 -31.96 15.44 -6.09
N ALA A 22 -31.76 14.32 -5.40
CA ALA A 22 -30.53 14.05 -4.69
C ALA A 22 -29.41 13.96 -5.74
N LEU A 23 -28.69 15.07 -5.95
CA LEU A 23 -27.39 15.05 -6.63
C LEU A 23 -26.49 14.14 -5.80
N ALA A 24 -26.30 12.91 -6.26
CA ALA A 24 -25.20 12.09 -5.79
C ALA A 24 -23.93 12.87 -6.13
N ALA A 25 -23.33 13.50 -5.12
CA ALA A 25 -22.01 14.09 -5.26
C ALA A 25 -21.08 12.95 -5.69
N LEU A 26 -20.64 13.00 -6.95
CA LEU A 26 -19.54 12.19 -7.45
C LEU A 26 -18.30 12.65 -6.68
N HIS A 27 -18.08 12.07 -5.50
CA HIS A 27 -16.82 12.21 -4.80
C HIS A 27 -15.81 11.37 -5.57
N ALA A 28 -14.92 12.08 -6.26
CA ALA A 28 -13.72 11.48 -6.79
C ALA A 28 -12.83 11.13 -5.57
N ASP A 29 -12.38 9.88 -5.49
CA ASP A 29 -11.65 9.37 -4.33
C ASP A 29 -10.17 9.78 -4.39
N ASP A 30 -9.66 10.35 -3.30
CA ASP A 30 -8.23 10.53 -3.07
C ASP A 30 -7.57 9.17 -2.74
N TRP A 31 -6.25 9.08 -2.97
CA TRP A 31 -5.39 7.96 -2.57
C TRP A 31 -4.22 8.47 -1.73
N PRO A 32 -4.48 8.98 -0.50
CA PRO A 32 -3.53 9.83 0.21
C PRO A 32 -2.35 9.07 0.85
N GLN A 33 -2.33 7.74 0.82
CA GLN A 33 -1.34 6.92 1.50
C GLN A 33 -1.23 5.52 0.91
N TRP A 34 -0.29 4.72 1.44
CA TRP A 34 -0.11 3.30 1.11
C TRP A 34 -1.44 2.54 1.15
N LEU A 35 -1.73 1.80 0.07
CA LEU A 35 -2.96 1.01 -0.12
C LEU A 35 -4.28 1.82 -0.01
N GLY A 36 -4.21 3.14 -0.18
CA GLY A 36 -5.37 4.00 -0.29
C GLY A 36 -5.88 4.54 1.05
N PRO A 37 -7.03 5.23 1.06
CA PRO A 37 -7.49 6.01 2.21
C PRO A 37 -7.68 5.17 3.48
N GLN A 38 -8.04 3.90 3.34
CA GLN A 38 -8.25 2.96 4.44
C GLN A 38 -7.12 1.92 4.59
N ARG A 39 -6.02 2.06 3.84
CA ARG A 39 -4.88 1.13 3.81
C ARG A 39 -5.27 -0.33 3.51
N ASP A 40 -6.32 -0.52 2.73
CA ASP A 40 -6.94 -1.81 2.50
C ASP A 40 -6.80 -2.34 1.07
N ALA A 41 -6.19 -1.55 0.18
CA ALA A 41 -6.01 -1.82 -1.25
C ALA A 41 -7.35 -1.94 -1.98
N VAL A 42 -8.31 -1.08 -1.63
CA VAL A 42 -9.65 -1.05 -2.22
C VAL A 42 -9.89 0.30 -2.89
N TRP A 43 -10.12 0.27 -4.20
CA TRP A 43 -10.55 1.42 -4.99
C TRP A 43 -12.08 1.41 -5.10
N ARG A 44 -12.73 2.46 -4.59
CA ARG A 44 -14.20 2.51 -4.42
C ARG A 44 -14.91 3.39 -5.45
N GLU A 45 -14.14 4.08 -6.28
CA GLU A 45 -14.66 5.01 -7.27
C GLU A 45 -15.39 4.30 -8.40
N THR A 46 -16.53 4.85 -8.83
CA THR A 46 -17.38 4.25 -9.88
C THR A 46 -17.30 5.00 -11.21
N GLY A 47 -17.92 4.45 -12.27
CA GLY A 47 -17.87 5.03 -13.61
C GLY A 47 -16.51 4.88 -14.27
N ILE A 48 -15.89 3.71 -14.07
CA ILE A 48 -14.58 3.34 -14.58
C ILE A 48 -14.72 2.24 -15.64
N VAL A 49 -13.68 2.02 -16.43
CA VAL A 49 -13.65 1.01 -17.48
C VAL A 49 -13.84 -0.41 -16.93
N GLU A 50 -14.66 -1.21 -17.61
CA GLU A 50 -14.81 -2.66 -17.32
C GLU A 50 -13.82 -3.51 -18.13
N LYS A 51 -13.35 -2.98 -19.27
CA LYS A 51 -12.30 -3.52 -20.14
C LYS A 51 -11.46 -2.37 -20.67
N PHE A 52 -10.17 -2.60 -20.86
CA PHE A 52 -9.32 -1.59 -21.47
C PHE A 52 -9.68 -1.35 -22.93
N PRO A 53 -9.55 -0.11 -23.44
CA PRO A 53 -9.78 0.19 -24.84
C PRO A 53 -8.81 -0.57 -25.75
N THR A 54 -9.30 -1.02 -26.91
CA THR A 54 -8.49 -1.77 -27.90
C THR A 54 -7.48 -0.90 -28.63
N ASP A 55 -7.72 0.41 -28.71
CA ASP A 55 -6.82 1.44 -29.23
C ASP A 55 -5.74 1.88 -28.22
N GLY A 56 -5.79 1.34 -27.00
CA GLY A 56 -4.80 1.54 -25.95
C GLY A 56 -5.28 2.40 -24.78
N LEU A 57 -4.43 2.47 -23.76
CA LEU A 57 -4.71 3.28 -22.57
C LEU A 57 -4.58 4.78 -22.88
N LYS A 58 -5.50 5.59 -22.32
CA LYS A 58 -5.51 7.05 -22.47
C LYS A 58 -4.64 7.70 -21.41
N TYR A 59 -3.39 8.00 -21.76
CA TYR A 59 -2.46 8.74 -20.90
C TYR A 59 -2.89 10.21 -20.80
N ARG A 60 -3.08 10.69 -19.57
CA ARG A 60 -3.25 12.14 -19.32
C ARG A 60 -1.91 12.84 -19.42
N TRP A 61 -0.86 12.23 -18.86
CA TRP A 61 0.51 12.74 -18.91
C TRP A 61 1.52 11.66 -18.52
N ARG A 62 2.79 11.94 -18.82
CA ARG A 62 3.98 11.21 -18.40
C ARG A 62 5.02 12.23 -17.93
N VAL A 63 5.64 11.99 -16.78
CA VAL A 63 6.56 12.94 -16.14
C VAL A 63 7.86 12.23 -15.78
N PRO A 64 9.04 12.75 -16.18
CA PRO A 64 10.32 12.18 -15.78
C PRO A 64 10.53 12.23 -14.26
N VAL A 65 10.98 11.11 -13.67
CA VAL A 65 11.40 10.99 -12.27
C VAL A 65 12.66 10.13 -12.18
N GLY A 66 13.39 10.23 -11.06
CA GLY A 66 14.52 9.36 -10.75
C GLY A 66 14.08 7.98 -10.26
N GLY A 67 15.02 7.16 -9.79
CA GLY A 67 14.76 5.78 -9.35
C GLY A 67 13.93 5.65 -8.06
N GLY A 68 13.28 4.51 -7.83
CA GLY A 68 12.55 4.25 -6.58
C GLY A 68 11.48 3.17 -6.65
N TYR A 69 11.11 2.66 -5.47
CA TYR A 69 10.11 1.61 -5.27
C TYR A 69 8.82 2.14 -4.65
N ALA A 70 8.85 3.35 -4.08
CA ALA A 70 7.68 3.98 -3.49
C ALA A 70 6.55 4.10 -4.51
N GLY A 71 5.31 3.89 -4.06
CA GLY A 71 4.14 4.32 -4.81
C GLY A 71 4.00 5.84 -4.77
N SER A 72 2.91 6.34 -5.35
CA SER A 72 2.53 7.75 -5.21
C SER A 72 1.35 7.90 -4.25
N ALA A 73 1.20 9.09 -3.68
CA ALA A 73 -0.02 9.51 -3.00
C ALA A 73 -0.72 10.57 -3.84
N VAL A 74 -2.04 10.48 -3.95
CA VAL A 74 -2.86 11.44 -4.69
C VAL A 74 -3.86 12.04 -3.72
N ALA A 75 -3.84 13.37 -3.57
CA ALA A 75 -4.77 14.06 -2.70
C ALA A 75 -5.03 15.49 -3.16
N LYS A 76 -6.31 15.88 -3.24
CA LYS A 76 -6.72 17.26 -3.50
C LYS A 76 -6.08 17.88 -4.75
N GLY A 77 -6.09 17.19 -5.89
CA GLY A 77 -5.55 17.73 -7.15
C GLY A 77 -4.03 17.66 -7.27
N ARG A 78 -3.35 16.90 -6.39
CA ARG A 78 -1.89 16.79 -6.35
C ARG A 78 -1.43 15.35 -6.25
N VAL A 79 -0.30 15.06 -6.88
CA VAL A 79 0.39 13.77 -6.82
C VAL A 79 1.73 13.96 -6.13
N TYR A 80 1.99 13.18 -5.08
CA TYR A 80 3.23 13.20 -4.32
C TYR A 80 3.99 11.90 -4.59
N VAL A 81 5.25 12.01 -5.00
CA VAL A 81 6.12 10.87 -5.32
C VAL A 81 7.53 11.15 -4.81
N THR A 82 8.19 10.10 -4.36
CA THR A 82 9.60 10.16 -3.95
C THR A 82 10.49 9.47 -4.97
N ASP A 83 11.65 10.06 -5.23
CA ASP A 83 12.66 9.49 -6.12
C ASP A 83 14.08 9.70 -5.61
N ARG A 84 15.03 9.02 -6.25
CA ARG A 84 16.46 9.18 -6.02
C ARG A 84 17.15 9.75 -7.25
N GLN A 85 18.01 10.74 -7.04
CA GLN A 85 18.98 11.22 -8.03
C GLN A 85 20.37 10.70 -7.68
N LEU A 86 21.03 10.04 -8.63
CA LEU A 86 22.44 9.65 -8.47
C LEU A 86 23.33 10.87 -8.65
N ALA A 87 24.40 10.97 -7.86
CA ALA A 87 25.43 11.98 -8.11
C ALA A 87 26.08 11.76 -9.49
N LYS A 88 26.61 12.83 -10.08
CA LYS A 88 27.26 12.76 -11.40
C LYS A 88 28.38 11.72 -11.39
N GLY A 89 28.30 10.75 -12.30
CA GLY A 89 29.28 9.66 -12.42
C GLY A 89 29.05 8.48 -11.46
N ALA A 90 28.09 8.56 -10.55
CA ALA A 90 27.68 7.42 -9.72
C ALA A 90 26.74 6.49 -10.50
N SER A 91 26.80 5.20 -10.17
CA SER A 91 25.90 4.17 -10.72
C SER A 91 25.55 3.16 -9.65
N ASN A 92 24.33 2.63 -9.69
CA ASN A 92 23.98 1.47 -8.88
C ASN A 92 24.78 0.23 -9.35
N PRO A 93 25.16 -0.66 -8.42
CA PRO A 93 25.91 -1.87 -8.76
C PRO A 93 25.08 -2.81 -9.64
N THR A 94 25.75 -3.53 -10.55
CA THR A 94 25.10 -4.55 -11.40
C THR A 94 24.48 -5.67 -10.58
N ASN A 95 25.11 -6.05 -9.47
CA ASN A 95 24.54 -6.94 -8.48
C ASN A 95 23.66 -6.13 -7.51
N PRO A 96 22.33 -6.28 -7.53
CA PRO A 96 21.45 -5.49 -6.66
C PRO A 96 21.64 -5.80 -5.17
N PHE A 97 22.26 -6.93 -4.81
CA PHE A 97 22.59 -7.26 -3.41
C PHE A 97 23.84 -6.54 -2.89
N ALA A 98 24.66 -5.96 -3.76
CA ALA A 98 25.86 -5.25 -3.35
C ALA A 98 25.49 -3.98 -2.60
N ARG A 99 26.17 -3.77 -1.47
CA ARG A 99 26.10 -2.54 -0.68
C ARG A 99 27.39 -1.77 -0.87
N GLY A 100 27.30 -0.46 -0.79
CA GLY A 100 28.43 0.47 -0.82
C GLY A 100 27.88 1.86 -0.54
N GLU A 101 28.75 2.82 -0.29
CA GLU A 101 28.34 4.22 -0.13
C GLU A 101 28.20 4.85 -1.52
N ILE A 102 26.95 4.94 -1.99
CA ILE A 102 26.64 5.45 -3.32
C ILE A 102 26.09 6.88 -3.15
N PRO A 103 26.83 7.92 -3.58
CA PRO A 103 26.41 9.30 -3.40
C PRO A 103 25.20 9.64 -4.28
N GLY A 104 24.35 10.52 -3.78
CA GLY A 104 23.14 11.00 -4.45
C GLY A 104 22.26 11.80 -3.50
N SER A 105 21.07 12.13 -3.97
CA SER A 105 20.02 12.81 -3.23
C SER A 105 18.70 12.06 -3.34
N GLU A 106 17.81 12.27 -2.37
CA GLU A 106 16.40 11.90 -2.50
C GLU A 106 15.56 13.16 -2.69
N ARG A 107 14.49 13.03 -3.48
CA ARG A 107 13.53 14.11 -3.72
C ARG A 107 12.13 13.69 -3.30
N VAL A 108 11.38 14.67 -2.82
CA VAL A 108 9.92 14.65 -2.74
C VAL A 108 9.39 15.61 -3.79
N LEU A 109 8.63 15.08 -4.74
CA LEU A 109 8.03 15.86 -5.83
C LEU A 109 6.53 16.00 -5.57
N CYS A 110 6.01 17.20 -5.74
CA CYS A 110 4.57 17.46 -5.84
C CYS A 110 4.24 17.85 -7.28
N LEU A 111 3.40 17.05 -7.93
CA LEU A 111 2.92 17.27 -9.28
C LEU A 111 1.48 17.75 -9.24
N ASN A 112 1.13 18.63 -10.17
CA ASN A 112 -0.26 18.94 -10.48
C ASN A 112 -0.91 17.70 -11.10
N GLU A 113 -2.03 17.26 -10.53
CA GLU A 113 -2.70 16.05 -11.00
C GLU A 113 -3.26 16.17 -12.43
N ALA A 114 -3.68 17.37 -12.85
CA ALA A 114 -4.32 17.56 -14.14
C ALA A 114 -3.33 17.44 -15.31
N ASP A 115 -2.10 17.94 -15.15
CA ASP A 115 -1.13 18.04 -16.25
C ASP A 115 0.27 17.49 -15.93
N GLY A 116 0.51 16.99 -14.72
CA GLY A 116 1.77 16.40 -14.30
C GLY A 116 2.89 17.41 -14.03
N LYS A 117 2.65 18.72 -14.17
CA LYS A 117 3.70 19.71 -13.93
C LYS A 117 4.14 19.71 -12.47
N VAL A 118 5.44 19.78 -12.24
CA VAL A 118 6.01 19.97 -10.90
C VAL A 118 5.52 21.30 -10.33
N ILE A 119 4.83 21.26 -9.19
CA ILE A 119 4.43 22.42 -8.40
C ILE A 119 5.59 22.83 -7.49
N TRP A 120 6.16 21.87 -6.77
CA TRP A 120 7.32 22.07 -5.92
C TRP A 120 8.13 20.78 -5.81
N GLN A 121 9.39 20.93 -5.42
CA GLN A 121 10.27 19.82 -5.06
C GLN A 121 11.01 20.14 -3.75
N HIS A 122 11.21 19.12 -2.92
CA HIS A 122 12.13 19.15 -1.80
C HIS A 122 13.21 18.11 -2.04
N GLU A 123 14.49 18.49 -1.92
CA GLU A 123 15.63 17.63 -2.22
C GLU A 123 16.65 17.71 -1.08
N TYR A 124 17.24 16.57 -0.71
CA TYR A 124 18.26 16.48 0.31
C TYR A 124 19.32 15.43 -0.04
N ASP A 125 20.56 15.68 0.37
CA ASP A 125 21.67 14.73 0.21
C ASP A 125 21.38 13.44 0.96
N CYS A 126 21.54 12.31 0.27
CA CYS A 126 21.22 10.99 0.79
C CYS A 126 22.12 9.93 0.12
N ALA A 127 23.30 9.72 0.71
CA ALA A 127 24.17 8.62 0.31
C ALA A 127 23.55 7.28 0.72
N TYR A 128 23.38 6.38 -0.25
CA TYR A 128 22.79 5.07 0.02
C TYR A 128 23.85 4.09 0.46
N THR A 129 23.47 3.27 1.43
CA THR A 129 24.19 2.12 1.96
C THR A 129 23.34 0.85 1.90
N VAL A 130 22.16 0.93 1.28
CA VAL A 130 21.17 -0.15 1.16
C VAL A 130 21.48 -1.10 0.01
N SER A 131 20.96 -2.33 0.12
CA SER A 131 20.76 -3.23 -1.01
C SER A 131 19.60 -2.74 -1.87
N TYR A 132 19.59 -3.07 -3.16
CA TYR A 132 18.60 -2.57 -4.13
C TYR A 132 18.55 -1.04 -4.12
N GLY A 133 19.65 -0.39 -4.49
CA GLY A 133 19.83 1.06 -4.35
C GLY A 133 18.99 1.95 -5.26
N SER A 134 17.96 1.46 -5.95
CA SER A 134 17.26 2.28 -6.97
C SER A 134 16.56 3.51 -6.41
N GLY A 135 16.04 3.48 -5.18
CA GLY A 135 15.50 4.68 -4.55
C GLY A 135 14.62 4.42 -3.32
N PRO A 136 13.86 5.43 -2.86
CA PRO A 136 12.99 5.35 -1.69
C PRO A 136 11.87 4.32 -1.90
N ARG A 137 11.38 3.74 -0.80
CA ARG A 137 10.42 2.61 -0.80
C ARG A 137 9.08 2.93 -0.18
N VAL A 138 9.00 4.01 0.58
CA VAL A 138 7.81 4.40 1.31
C VAL A 138 7.00 5.38 0.48
N THR A 139 5.77 4.99 0.16
CA THR A 139 4.76 5.87 -0.40
C THR A 139 4.49 7.03 0.57
N PRO A 140 4.52 8.29 0.10
CA PRO A 140 4.17 9.44 0.93
C PRO A 140 2.79 9.28 1.59
N ALA A 141 2.61 9.87 2.77
CA ALA A 141 1.30 9.98 3.41
C ALA A 141 0.87 11.45 3.43
N VAL A 142 -0.35 11.75 2.97
CA VAL A 142 -0.90 13.09 2.93
C VAL A 142 -2.04 13.20 3.93
N HIS A 143 -1.98 14.17 4.82
CA HIS A 143 -3.03 14.40 5.81
C HIS A 143 -3.06 15.86 6.23
N GLU A 144 -4.26 16.45 6.25
CA GLU A 144 -4.50 17.81 6.78
C GLU A 144 -3.48 18.87 6.33
N GLY A 145 -3.18 18.90 5.02
CA GLY A 145 -2.26 19.88 4.44
C GLY A 145 -0.78 19.61 4.68
N LYS A 146 -0.42 18.40 5.15
CA LYS A 146 0.97 17.96 5.33
C LYS A 146 1.26 16.70 4.52
N VAL A 147 2.52 16.54 4.15
CA VAL A 147 3.06 15.35 3.47
C VAL A 147 4.16 14.76 4.34
N TYR A 148 4.05 13.49 4.66
CA TYR A 148 5.02 12.73 5.45
C TYR A 148 5.75 11.75 4.54
N THR A 149 7.08 11.79 4.54
CA THR A 149 7.92 10.90 3.75
C THR A 149 8.99 10.25 4.62
N LEU A 150 9.31 8.99 4.33
CA LEU A 150 10.42 8.27 4.96
C LEU A 150 11.40 7.81 3.87
N GLY A 151 12.58 8.41 3.86
CA GLY A 151 13.67 8.09 2.94
C GLY A 151 14.28 6.71 3.20
N ALA A 152 14.99 6.16 2.21
CA ALA A 152 15.58 4.82 2.31
C ALA A 152 16.62 4.70 3.45
N GLU A 153 17.22 5.83 3.84
CA GLU A 153 18.26 5.95 4.87
C GLU A 153 17.73 6.44 6.23
N GLY A 154 16.40 6.54 6.40
CA GLY A 154 15.78 6.87 7.69
C GLY A 154 15.49 8.36 7.88
N ASN A 155 15.49 9.13 6.80
CA ASN A 155 15.09 10.54 6.78
C ASN A 155 13.56 10.65 6.83
N LEU A 156 13.00 10.87 8.01
CA LEU A 156 11.58 11.15 8.16
C LEU A 156 11.37 12.66 8.04
N VAL A 157 10.56 13.09 7.07
CA VAL A 157 10.34 14.53 6.80
C VAL A 157 8.85 14.81 6.74
N CYS A 158 8.43 15.88 7.40
CA CYS A 158 7.11 16.47 7.28
C CYS A 158 7.20 17.77 6.51
N LEU A 159 6.41 17.87 5.43
CA LEU A 159 6.39 19.00 4.51
C LEU A 159 5.01 19.64 4.51
N ASP A 160 4.97 20.95 4.33
CA ASP A 160 3.76 21.66 3.93
C ASP A 160 3.33 21.17 2.53
N ALA A 161 2.09 20.67 2.42
CA ALA A 161 1.61 20.05 1.19
C ALA A 161 1.47 21.04 0.01
N GLU A 162 1.33 22.34 0.30
CA GLU A 162 1.19 23.39 -0.70
C GLU A 162 2.51 23.95 -1.17
N LYS A 163 3.46 24.13 -0.27
CA LYS A 163 4.71 24.85 -0.55
C LYS A 163 5.93 23.94 -0.62
N GLY A 164 5.84 22.70 -0.12
CA GLY A 164 6.99 21.80 0.01
C GLY A 164 8.01 22.25 1.05
N ALA A 165 7.64 23.17 1.94
CA ALA A 165 8.51 23.64 3.01
C ALA A 165 8.59 22.60 4.13
N VAL A 166 9.80 22.33 4.64
CA VAL A 166 10.00 21.45 5.79
C VAL A 166 9.37 22.08 7.03
N LEU A 167 8.44 21.36 7.65
CA LEU A 167 7.83 21.73 8.92
C LEU A 167 8.62 21.16 10.10
N TRP A 168 9.05 19.91 9.98
CA TRP A 168 9.95 19.21 10.91
C TRP A 168 10.57 17.98 10.23
N SER A 169 11.67 17.46 10.80
CA SER A 169 12.35 16.28 10.26
C SER A 169 13.10 15.50 11.35
N HIS A 170 13.30 14.20 11.11
CA HIS A 170 14.08 13.28 11.93
C HIS A 170 15.07 12.48 11.07
N ASP A 171 16.19 12.10 11.67
CA ASP A 171 17.16 11.16 11.09
C ASP A 171 17.23 9.96 12.03
N PHE A 172 16.55 8.88 11.68
CA PHE A 172 16.42 7.71 12.55
C PHE A 172 17.78 7.09 12.92
N LYS A 173 18.80 7.22 12.07
CA LYS A 173 20.13 6.72 12.38
C LYS A 173 20.76 7.50 13.51
N LYS A 174 20.61 8.83 13.51
CA LYS A 174 21.12 9.71 14.56
C LYS A 174 20.25 9.64 15.82
N ASP A 175 18.95 9.79 15.66
CA ASP A 175 17.99 9.92 16.75
C ASP A 175 17.91 8.66 17.61
N PHE A 176 18.09 7.48 17.00
CA PHE A 176 17.97 6.18 17.68
C PHE A 176 19.26 5.34 17.63
N ASN A 177 20.39 5.91 17.19
CA ASN A 177 21.69 5.23 17.06
C ASN A 177 21.59 3.92 16.23
N LEU A 178 20.96 4.01 15.06
CA LEU A 178 20.66 2.87 14.20
C LEU A 178 21.62 2.75 13.03
N LYS A 179 21.68 1.53 12.49
CA LYS A 179 22.23 1.27 11.16
C LYS A 179 21.07 1.11 10.18
N THR A 180 21.32 1.45 8.92
CA THR A 180 20.34 1.24 7.85
C THR A 180 20.05 -0.26 7.67
N PRO A 181 18.77 -0.68 7.72
CA PRO A 181 18.37 -2.05 7.40
C PRO A 181 18.83 -2.48 6.00
N LEU A 182 18.88 -3.78 5.75
CA LEU A 182 19.43 -4.31 4.50
C LEU A 182 18.76 -3.71 3.26
N TRP A 183 17.44 -3.53 3.28
CA TRP A 183 16.67 -2.91 2.19
C TRP A 183 16.20 -1.48 2.52
N GLY A 184 16.84 -0.82 3.47
CA GLY A 184 16.46 0.53 3.91
C GLY A 184 15.22 0.56 4.79
N PHE A 185 14.85 1.76 5.24
CA PHE A 185 13.61 1.98 5.96
C PHE A 185 12.43 1.93 4.99
N ALA A 186 11.61 0.88 5.09
CA ALA A 186 10.52 0.61 4.14
C ALA A 186 9.14 0.43 4.79
N GLY A 187 9.04 0.60 6.11
CA GLY A 187 7.78 0.55 6.86
C GLY A 187 6.97 1.82 6.62
N HIS A 188 5.89 1.73 5.85
CA HIS A 188 5.02 2.87 5.55
C HIS A 188 4.38 3.43 6.83
N PRO A 189 4.64 4.70 7.22
CA PRO A 189 4.05 5.29 8.41
C PRO A 189 2.53 5.20 8.46
N LEU A 190 1.99 5.14 9.67
CA LEU A 190 0.56 5.13 9.93
C LEU A 190 0.17 6.43 10.64
N ILE A 191 -0.85 7.11 10.11
CA ILE A 191 -1.44 8.27 10.76
C ILE A 191 -2.67 7.80 11.54
N ASP A 192 -2.70 8.07 12.85
CA ASP A 192 -3.83 7.78 13.74
C ASP A 192 -4.10 8.97 14.68
N GLY A 193 -5.12 9.77 14.35
CA GLY A 193 -5.40 11.02 15.04
C GLY A 193 -4.19 11.97 15.01
N LYS A 194 -3.64 12.30 16.18
CA LYS A 194 -2.43 13.16 16.31
C LYS A 194 -1.11 12.41 16.09
N LYS A 195 -1.13 11.09 15.91
CA LYS A 195 0.07 10.26 15.88
C LYS A 195 0.51 9.94 14.46
N LEU A 196 1.80 10.04 14.20
CA LEU A 196 2.49 9.42 13.07
C LEU A 196 3.36 8.28 13.61
N ILE A 197 2.94 7.04 13.37
CA ILE A 197 3.56 5.83 13.90
C ILE A 197 4.48 5.25 12.83
N CYS A 198 5.76 5.11 13.15
CA CYS A 198 6.81 4.66 12.25
C CYS A 198 7.51 3.40 12.79
N LEU A 199 8.05 2.60 11.87
CA LEU A 199 9.04 1.58 12.20
C LEU A 199 10.43 2.19 12.08
N ALA A 200 11.14 2.34 13.20
CA ALA A 200 12.51 2.83 13.22
C ALA A 200 13.49 1.66 13.40
N GLY A 201 13.33 0.86 14.47
CA GLY A 201 14.24 -0.24 14.80
C GLY A 201 15.05 0.06 16.05
N GLY A 202 15.87 -0.89 16.48
CA GLY A 202 16.69 -0.75 17.68
C GLY A 202 15.98 -1.15 18.97
N GLU A 203 16.73 -1.06 20.07
CA GLU A 203 16.25 -1.42 21.40
C GLU A 203 15.24 -0.38 21.90
N GLY A 204 14.04 -0.84 22.27
CA GLY A 204 12.93 0.01 22.73
C GLY A 204 12.36 0.97 21.69
N SER A 205 12.78 0.87 20.43
CA SER A 205 12.51 1.85 19.37
C SER A 205 12.10 1.21 18.04
N VAL A 206 11.74 -0.09 18.04
CA VAL A 206 11.19 -0.74 16.84
C VAL A 206 9.99 0.03 16.31
N ALA A 207 9.08 0.45 17.19
CA ALA A 207 7.99 1.37 16.84
C ALA A 207 8.12 2.68 17.62
N VAL A 208 7.92 3.79 16.92
CA VAL A 208 7.95 5.14 17.49
C VAL A 208 6.75 5.91 16.97
N ALA A 209 5.99 6.53 17.88
CA ALA A 209 4.95 7.46 17.52
C ALA A 209 5.42 8.89 17.74
N PHE A 210 5.30 9.70 16.70
CA PHE A 210 5.54 11.14 16.74
C PHE A 210 4.21 11.87 16.75
N ASP A 211 4.16 13.05 17.36
CA ASP A 211 3.10 14.01 17.12
C ASP A 211 3.22 14.47 15.66
N LYS A 212 2.18 14.22 14.87
CA LYS A 212 2.19 14.44 13.41
C LYS A 212 2.40 15.90 13.03
N ASP A 213 2.11 16.84 13.93
CA ASP A 213 2.15 18.27 13.64
C ASP A 213 3.48 18.89 14.06
N THR A 214 4.13 18.36 15.11
CA THR A 214 5.36 18.92 15.69
C THR A 214 6.60 18.04 15.53
N GLY A 215 6.44 16.76 15.20
CA GLY A 215 7.54 15.77 15.17
C GLY A 215 7.96 15.29 16.56
N LYS A 216 7.40 15.80 17.66
CA LYS A 216 7.79 15.37 19.00
C LYS A 216 7.48 13.89 19.23
N GLU A 217 8.43 13.11 19.73
CA GLU A 217 8.18 11.74 20.18
C GLU A 217 7.10 11.72 21.29
N LEU A 218 6.07 10.89 21.09
CA LEU A 218 4.96 10.69 22.02
C LEU A 218 5.16 9.41 22.83
N TRP A 219 5.54 8.32 22.15
CA TRP A 219 5.91 7.05 22.76
C TRP A 219 6.80 6.25 21.82
N ARG A 220 7.53 5.28 22.39
CA ARG A 220 8.26 4.24 21.65
C ARG A 220 8.11 2.89 22.32
N ALA A 221 8.21 1.82 21.54
CA ALA A 221 7.95 0.48 22.01
C ALA A 221 8.72 -0.58 21.22
N LEU A 222 8.78 -1.78 21.82
CA LEU A 222 9.33 -3.03 21.28
C LEU A 222 10.85 -3.00 21.04
N SER A 223 11.45 -4.19 21.13
CA SER A 223 12.87 -4.43 20.84
C SER A 223 12.99 -5.64 19.91
N ALA A 224 13.77 -5.50 18.85
CA ALA A 224 14.03 -6.55 17.87
C ALA A 224 15.38 -6.33 17.21
N LYS A 225 15.97 -7.38 16.64
CA LYS A 225 17.23 -7.24 15.90
C LYS A 225 17.04 -6.39 14.64
N GLU A 226 15.90 -6.54 13.99
CA GLU A 226 15.49 -5.80 12.80
C GLU A 226 14.05 -5.32 13.00
N PRO A 227 13.66 -4.13 12.52
CA PRO A 227 12.29 -3.64 12.67
C PRO A 227 11.27 -4.40 11.82
N GLY A 228 11.72 -5.10 10.78
CA GLY A 228 10.85 -5.57 9.71
C GLY A 228 10.48 -4.44 8.74
N TYR A 229 9.64 -4.75 7.76
CA TYR A 229 9.24 -3.81 6.70
C TYR A 229 7.71 -3.66 6.57
N ALA A 230 6.96 -4.48 7.31
CA ALA A 230 5.51 -4.54 7.25
C ALA A 230 4.91 -3.23 7.80
N PRO A 231 4.06 -2.54 7.04
CA PRO A 231 3.43 -1.31 7.52
C PRO A 231 2.61 -1.56 8.80
N PRO A 232 2.65 -0.65 9.80
CA PRO A 232 1.73 -0.71 10.93
C PRO A 232 0.28 -0.66 10.47
N MET A 233 -0.57 -1.48 11.11
CA MET A 233 -2.00 -1.58 10.83
C MET A 233 -2.80 -1.47 12.12
N ILE A 234 -3.97 -0.83 12.10
CA ILE A 234 -4.92 -0.85 13.21
C ILE A 234 -6.10 -1.74 12.83
N TYR A 235 -6.39 -2.71 13.69
CA TYR A 235 -7.52 -3.63 13.57
C TYR A 235 -8.35 -3.64 14.85
N GLU A 236 -9.61 -4.03 14.73
CA GLU A 236 -10.45 -4.27 15.91
C GLU A 236 -10.50 -5.77 16.22
N PHE A 237 -9.97 -6.17 17.37
CA PHE A 237 -10.02 -7.54 17.85
C PHE A 237 -10.51 -7.57 19.28
N ALA A 238 -11.39 -8.52 19.61
CA ALA A 238 -11.98 -8.67 20.94
C ALA A 238 -12.54 -7.34 21.52
N GLY A 239 -13.16 -6.52 20.67
CA GLY A 239 -13.73 -5.21 21.04
C GLY A 239 -12.71 -4.12 21.37
N LYS A 240 -11.43 -4.29 20.99
CA LYS A 240 -10.36 -3.31 21.21
C LYS A 240 -9.74 -2.89 19.89
N ARG A 241 -9.43 -1.60 19.74
CA ARG A 241 -8.53 -1.09 18.70
C ARG A 241 -7.11 -1.54 19.04
N GLN A 242 -6.46 -2.24 18.12
CA GLN A 242 -5.17 -2.87 18.31
C GLN A 242 -4.22 -2.46 17.19
N LEU A 243 -3.11 -1.83 17.55
CA LEU A 243 -2.01 -1.54 16.64
C LEU A 243 -1.18 -2.81 16.44
N ILE A 244 -1.28 -3.39 15.24
CA ILE A 244 -0.53 -4.57 14.83
C ILE A 244 0.81 -4.17 14.23
N LEU A 245 1.88 -4.69 14.83
CA LEU A 245 3.27 -4.48 14.42
C LEU A 245 3.96 -5.82 14.23
N TRP A 246 4.65 -5.99 13.11
CA TRP A 246 5.26 -7.26 12.73
C TRP A 246 6.75 -7.12 12.42
N HIS A 247 7.56 -7.43 13.44
CA HIS A 247 8.99 -7.59 13.30
C HIS A 247 9.35 -9.09 13.18
N PRO A 248 10.60 -9.44 12.86
CA PRO A 248 10.93 -10.80 12.44
C PRO A 248 10.77 -11.86 13.53
N GLU A 249 10.91 -11.49 14.80
CA GLU A 249 10.81 -12.40 15.94
C GLU A 249 9.38 -12.53 16.50
N ALA A 250 8.49 -11.55 16.25
CA ALA A 250 7.13 -11.59 16.79
C ALA A 250 6.13 -10.70 16.05
N VAL A 251 4.86 -11.08 16.18
CA VAL A 251 3.71 -10.24 15.86
C VAL A 251 3.20 -9.66 17.16
N ASN A 252 3.02 -8.35 17.20
CA ASN A 252 2.67 -7.64 18.43
C ASN A 252 1.37 -6.86 18.21
N SER A 253 0.59 -6.77 19.28
CA SER A 253 -0.54 -5.88 19.39
C SER A 253 -0.30 -4.89 20.51
N LEU A 254 -0.43 -3.61 20.20
CA LEU A 254 -0.24 -2.51 21.12
C LEU A 254 -1.51 -1.67 21.20
N ASP A 255 -1.65 -0.96 22.31
CA ASP A 255 -2.50 0.21 22.40
C ASP A 255 -1.95 1.31 21.47
N PRO A 256 -2.70 1.75 20.43
CA PRO A 256 -2.23 2.81 19.54
C PRO A 256 -2.00 4.15 20.26
N ASP A 257 -2.65 4.40 21.39
CA ASP A 257 -2.53 5.67 22.11
C ASP A 257 -1.29 5.73 23.00
N SER A 258 -0.94 4.63 23.65
CA SER A 258 0.15 4.60 24.65
C SER A 258 1.39 3.81 24.24
N GLY A 259 1.30 2.99 23.18
CA GLY A 259 2.36 2.04 22.82
C GLY A 259 2.47 0.85 23.78
N LYS A 260 1.56 0.71 24.76
CA LYS A 260 1.54 -0.41 25.68
C LYS A 260 1.20 -1.70 24.93
N VAL A 261 2.03 -2.72 25.08
CA VAL A 261 1.78 -4.04 24.51
C VAL A 261 0.55 -4.68 25.17
N PHE A 262 -0.43 -5.04 24.35
CA PHE A 262 -1.53 -5.92 24.74
C PHE A 262 -1.09 -7.38 24.70
N TRP A 263 -0.45 -7.80 23.61
CA TRP A 263 0.07 -9.15 23.45
C TRP A 263 1.20 -9.23 22.42
N SER A 264 1.99 -10.29 22.52
CA SER A 264 3.03 -10.65 21.56
C SER A 264 2.94 -12.14 21.25
N TYR A 265 2.90 -12.48 19.96
CA TYR A 265 2.95 -13.86 19.47
C TYR A 265 4.35 -14.12 18.88
N PRO A 266 5.19 -14.95 19.51
CA PRO A 266 6.54 -15.23 19.03
C PRO A 266 6.52 -16.09 17.76
N LEU A 267 7.45 -15.82 16.85
CA LEU A 267 7.63 -16.58 15.62
C LEU A 267 8.87 -17.48 15.73
N THR A 268 8.64 -18.79 15.66
CA THR A 268 9.70 -19.80 15.76
C THR A 268 9.63 -20.74 14.56
N PRO A 269 10.64 -20.73 13.67
CA PRO A 269 11.80 -19.83 13.66
C PRO A 269 11.42 -18.39 13.31
N SER A 270 12.26 -17.44 13.70
CA SER A 270 12.09 -16.03 13.31
C SER A 270 12.12 -15.86 11.79
N VAL A 271 11.49 -14.81 11.30
CA VAL A 271 11.39 -14.53 9.86
C VAL A 271 12.77 -14.21 9.29
N ARG A 272 13.19 -15.03 8.32
CA ARG A 272 14.54 -14.98 7.78
C ARG A 272 14.83 -13.63 7.10
N SER A 273 16.03 -13.10 7.36
CA SER A 273 16.55 -11.84 6.81
C SER A 273 15.68 -10.61 7.10
N GLY A 274 14.78 -10.69 8.07
CA GLY A 274 13.87 -9.60 8.41
C GLY A 274 12.73 -9.35 7.43
N MET A 275 12.44 -10.31 6.53
CA MET A 275 11.48 -10.17 5.43
C MET A 275 10.00 -10.26 5.87
N THR A 276 9.61 -9.51 6.90
CA THR A 276 8.21 -9.19 7.21
C THR A 276 7.81 -8.03 6.32
N ILE A 277 7.34 -8.30 5.09
CA ILE A 277 7.11 -7.25 4.07
C ILE A 277 5.61 -7.05 3.81
N PRO A 278 4.80 -8.09 3.51
CA PRO A 278 3.38 -7.89 3.26
C PRO A 278 2.64 -7.34 4.48
N SER A 279 1.65 -6.47 4.25
CA SER A 279 0.82 -5.96 5.35
C SER A 279 0.02 -7.10 6.00
N PRO A 280 -0.02 -7.20 7.34
CA PRO A 280 -0.92 -8.10 8.06
C PRO A 280 -2.37 -7.87 7.64
N ARG A 281 -3.19 -8.93 7.49
CA ARG A 281 -4.59 -8.80 7.04
C ARG A 281 -5.58 -9.39 8.05
N GLN A 282 -6.59 -8.61 8.41
CA GLN A 282 -7.68 -9.09 9.27
C GLN A 282 -8.77 -9.77 8.42
N SER A 283 -9.34 -10.85 8.97
CA SER A 283 -10.58 -11.46 8.50
C SER A 283 -11.40 -11.93 9.70
N GLY A 284 -12.37 -11.12 10.12
CA GLY A 284 -13.14 -11.37 11.35
C GLY A 284 -12.22 -11.34 12.58
N ASP A 285 -12.25 -12.42 13.37
CA ASP A 285 -11.38 -12.63 14.53
C ASP A 285 -9.99 -13.17 14.18
N ARG A 286 -9.63 -13.22 12.88
CA ARG A 286 -8.37 -13.81 12.42
C ARG A 286 -7.39 -12.78 11.86
N LEU A 287 -6.11 -13.02 12.08
CA LEU A 287 -5.00 -12.24 11.55
C LEU A 287 -4.12 -13.13 10.66
N PHE A 288 -4.01 -12.75 9.40
CA PHE A 288 -3.21 -13.43 8.39
C PHE A 288 -1.88 -12.72 8.14
N LEU A 289 -0.82 -13.53 8.02
CA LEU A 289 0.55 -13.09 7.79
C LEU A 289 1.22 -14.03 6.77
N THR A 290 2.10 -13.49 5.93
CA THR A 290 2.88 -14.27 4.98
C THR A 290 4.23 -13.62 4.70
N SER A 291 5.28 -14.45 4.62
CA SER A 291 6.65 -14.02 4.37
C SER A 291 7.34 -14.99 3.42
N PHE A 292 8.42 -14.52 2.80
CA PHE A 292 9.07 -15.24 1.72
C PHE A 292 9.59 -16.63 2.11
N TYR A 293 10.41 -16.75 3.16
CA TYR A 293 10.97 -18.05 3.53
C TYR A 293 10.03 -18.83 4.46
N ASN A 294 9.48 -18.17 5.49
CA ASN A 294 8.75 -18.82 6.57
C ASN A 294 7.29 -19.14 6.21
N GLY A 295 6.86 -18.76 5.00
CA GLY A 295 5.51 -19.03 4.53
C GLY A 295 4.47 -18.19 5.27
N SER A 296 3.28 -18.77 5.43
CA SER A 296 2.12 -18.07 5.93
C SER A 296 1.56 -18.69 7.20
N LEU A 297 0.91 -17.88 8.02
CA LEU A 297 0.18 -18.36 9.19
C LEU A 297 -1.09 -17.55 9.41
N MET A 298 -2.02 -18.16 10.13
CA MET A 298 -3.27 -17.56 10.56
C MET A 298 -3.37 -17.67 12.08
N LEU A 299 -3.50 -16.53 12.75
CA LEU A 299 -3.80 -16.45 14.17
C LEU A 299 -5.29 -16.16 14.38
N ARG A 300 -5.85 -16.67 15.46
CA ARG A 300 -7.13 -16.21 16.03
C ARG A 300 -6.82 -15.24 17.16
N VAL A 301 -7.46 -14.07 17.14
CA VAL A 301 -7.29 -12.96 18.08
C VAL A 301 -8.66 -12.63 18.69
N ASP A 302 -9.13 -13.53 19.55
CA ASP A 302 -10.39 -13.43 20.31
C ASP A 302 -10.17 -12.96 21.77
N SER A 303 -8.91 -12.79 22.17
CA SER A 303 -8.47 -12.40 23.50
C SER A 303 -7.10 -11.71 23.44
N ASP A 304 -6.49 -11.41 24.58
CA ASP A 304 -5.10 -10.97 24.71
C ASP A 304 -4.08 -12.12 24.62
N LYS A 305 -4.53 -13.32 24.25
CA LYS A 305 -3.67 -14.48 24.02
C LYS A 305 -4.00 -15.10 22.66
N PRO A 306 -3.46 -14.56 21.56
CA PRO A 306 -3.73 -15.10 20.23
C PRO A 306 -3.31 -16.57 20.14
N SER A 307 -4.08 -17.35 19.40
CA SER A 307 -3.84 -18.79 19.19
C SER A 307 -3.60 -19.08 17.72
N LEU A 308 -2.73 -20.06 17.44
CA LEU A 308 -2.47 -20.50 16.08
C LEU A 308 -3.67 -21.27 15.53
N VAL A 309 -4.16 -20.88 14.36
CA VAL A 309 -5.17 -21.65 13.61
C VAL A 309 -4.46 -22.64 12.69
N TRP A 310 -3.49 -22.17 11.91
CA TRP A 310 -2.64 -22.97 11.04
C TRP A 310 -1.39 -22.18 10.65
N GLN A 311 -0.35 -22.89 10.21
CA GLN A 311 0.86 -22.33 9.62
C GLN A 311 1.42 -23.23 8.51
N SER A 312 2.15 -22.64 7.58
CA SER A 312 3.06 -23.34 6.69
C SER A 312 4.04 -24.20 7.50
N GLN A 313 4.30 -25.41 7.04
CA GLN A 313 5.21 -26.38 7.67
C GLN A 313 6.63 -26.25 7.11
N LYS A 314 6.78 -25.76 5.88
CA LYS A 314 8.08 -25.61 5.21
C LYS A 314 8.62 -24.20 5.33
N VAL A 315 9.88 -24.09 5.73
CA VAL A 315 10.66 -22.84 5.59
C VAL A 315 11.50 -22.94 4.32
N SER A 316 10.92 -22.54 3.19
CA SER A 316 11.53 -22.68 1.87
C SER A 316 10.98 -21.64 0.91
N GLU A 317 11.82 -21.11 0.03
CA GLU A 317 11.36 -20.25 -1.06
C GLU A 317 10.96 -21.06 -2.31
N LYS A 318 11.40 -22.31 -2.46
CA LYS A 318 11.18 -23.13 -3.66
C LYS A 318 10.12 -24.21 -3.45
N ASP A 319 10.26 -24.96 -2.37
CA ASP A 319 9.35 -26.04 -1.97
C ASP A 319 8.34 -25.50 -0.96
N THR A 320 7.33 -24.82 -1.48
CA THR A 320 6.34 -24.06 -0.70
C THR A 320 5.06 -24.85 -0.54
N ASP A 321 4.60 -25.01 0.70
CA ASP A 321 3.37 -25.74 1.04
C ASP A 321 2.15 -24.83 1.28
N GLY A 322 2.39 -23.54 1.53
CA GLY A 322 1.37 -22.50 1.68
C GLY A 322 1.66 -21.28 0.81
N LEU A 323 1.36 -20.07 1.30
CA LEU A 323 1.68 -18.83 0.60
C LEU A 323 2.96 -18.21 1.16
N HIS A 324 3.92 -17.96 0.28
CA HIS A 324 5.24 -17.41 0.61
C HIS A 324 5.45 -16.07 -0.10
N SER A 325 4.53 -15.13 0.11
CA SER A 325 4.55 -13.84 -0.57
C SER A 325 5.76 -13.00 -0.16
N VAL A 326 6.20 -12.16 -1.09
CA VAL A 326 7.32 -11.24 -0.85
C VAL A 326 6.82 -9.82 -0.68
N MET A 327 6.36 -9.17 -1.76
CA MET A 327 6.01 -7.74 -1.73
C MET A 327 4.51 -7.47 -1.75
N ALA A 328 3.73 -8.31 -2.45
CA ALA A 328 2.29 -8.12 -2.57
C ALA A 328 1.58 -8.28 -1.22
N THR A 329 0.70 -7.34 -0.90
CA THR A 329 -0.26 -7.49 0.19
C THR A 329 -1.38 -8.43 -0.26
N PRO A 330 -1.62 -9.55 0.44
CA PRO A 330 -2.66 -10.51 0.06
C PRO A 330 -4.06 -9.92 0.11
N LEU A 331 -4.92 -10.33 -0.83
CA LEU A 331 -6.36 -10.11 -0.76
C LEU A 331 -7.00 -11.25 0.04
N LEU A 332 -7.76 -10.92 1.08
CA LEU A 332 -8.62 -11.85 1.80
C LEU A 332 -10.06 -11.52 1.45
N GLU A 333 -10.75 -12.46 0.80
CA GLU A 333 -12.13 -12.25 0.36
C GLU A 333 -12.90 -13.57 0.41
N ASN A 334 -14.11 -13.54 0.99
CA ASN A 334 -15.07 -14.65 1.01
C ASN A 334 -14.50 -16.00 1.48
N GLY A 335 -13.57 -15.99 2.44
CA GLY A 335 -12.94 -17.20 2.98
C GLY A 335 -11.72 -17.70 2.20
N TYR A 336 -11.21 -16.92 1.27
CA TYR A 336 -10.04 -17.25 0.45
C TYR A 336 -8.97 -16.16 0.50
N ILE A 337 -7.73 -16.55 0.22
CA ILE A 337 -6.56 -15.69 0.17
C ILE A 337 -6.00 -15.72 -1.25
N TYR A 338 -5.73 -14.55 -1.84
CA TYR A 338 -5.14 -14.41 -3.17
C TYR A 338 -3.86 -13.57 -3.11
N SER A 339 -2.75 -14.08 -3.65
CA SER A 339 -1.47 -13.35 -3.72
C SER A 339 -0.43 -14.09 -4.59
N PRO A 340 0.55 -13.38 -5.18
CA PRO A 340 1.78 -13.97 -5.68
C PRO A 340 2.59 -14.66 -4.56
N CYS A 341 3.15 -15.83 -4.87
CA CYS A 341 4.08 -16.58 -4.06
C CYS A 341 5.53 -16.29 -4.46
N SER A 342 6.46 -16.91 -3.73
CA SER A 342 7.92 -16.78 -3.82
C SER A 342 8.52 -16.74 -5.23
N TYR A 343 7.98 -17.49 -6.19
CA TYR A 343 8.47 -17.60 -7.58
C TYR A 343 7.42 -17.14 -8.61
N GLY A 344 6.51 -16.25 -8.20
CA GLY A 344 5.50 -15.67 -9.10
C GLY A 344 4.26 -16.51 -9.30
N GLN A 345 4.12 -17.66 -8.64
CA GLN A 345 2.86 -18.40 -8.61
C GLN A 345 1.80 -17.52 -7.96
N PHE A 346 0.84 -17.02 -8.71
CA PHE A 346 -0.35 -16.38 -8.16
C PHE A 346 -1.29 -17.47 -7.66
N ARG A 347 -1.54 -17.48 -6.34
CA ARG A 347 -2.26 -18.58 -5.69
C ARG A 347 -3.60 -18.13 -5.15
N CYS A 348 -4.52 -19.09 -5.06
CA CYS A 348 -5.68 -19.04 -4.17
C CYS A 348 -5.51 -20.09 -3.07
N LEU A 349 -5.72 -19.69 -1.82
CA LEU A 349 -5.72 -20.59 -0.66
C LEU A 349 -7.06 -20.49 0.08
N LYS A 350 -7.48 -21.58 0.73
CA LYS A 350 -8.56 -21.53 1.73
C LYS A 350 -8.06 -20.79 2.97
N ALA A 351 -8.70 -19.69 3.37
CA ALA A 351 -8.31 -18.94 4.56
C ALA A 351 -8.48 -19.76 5.86
N ALA A 352 -9.37 -20.75 5.84
CA ALA A 352 -9.62 -21.61 6.99
C ALA A 352 -8.46 -22.56 7.32
N THR A 353 -7.68 -22.98 6.33
CA THR A 353 -6.70 -24.07 6.46
C THR A 353 -5.31 -23.76 5.88
N GLY A 354 -5.19 -22.73 5.04
CA GLY A 354 -3.96 -22.45 4.27
C GLY A 354 -3.76 -23.38 3.07
N GLU A 355 -4.71 -24.29 2.81
CA GLU A 355 -4.64 -25.22 1.67
C GLU A 355 -4.71 -24.47 0.34
N ARG A 356 -3.72 -24.70 -0.53
CA ARG A 356 -3.71 -24.17 -1.89
C ARG A 356 -4.82 -24.81 -2.72
N VAL A 357 -5.69 -23.98 -3.27
CA VAL A 357 -6.81 -24.36 -4.14
C VAL A 357 -6.36 -24.42 -5.59
N TRP A 358 -5.69 -23.37 -6.06
CA TRP A 358 -5.11 -23.30 -7.40
C TRP A 358 -3.89 -22.37 -7.43
N GLU A 359 -3.10 -22.47 -8.49
CA GLU A 359 -2.04 -21.52 -8.81
C GLU A 359 -1.92 -21.30 -10.33
N THR A 360 -1.45 -20.11 -10.73
CA THR A 360 -1.12 -19.76 -12.11
C THR A 360 0.02 -18.74 -12.15
N PHE A 361 0.70 -18.57 -13.27
CA PHE A 361 1.70 -17.51 -13.47
C PHE A 361 1.17 -16.35 -14.33
N GLU A 362 -0.03 -16.45 -14.87
CA GLU A 362 -0.60 -15.49 -15.82
C GLU A 362 -0.57 -14.02 -15.35
N PRO A 363 -0.96 -13.67 -14.11
CA PRO A 363 -0.96 -12.27 -13.70
C PRO A 363 0.43 -11.73 -13.34
N THR A 364 1.45 -12.59 -13.18
CA THR A 364 2.82 -12.17 -12.85
C THR A 364 3.68 -12.09 -14.13
N THR A 365 4.61 -13.03 -14.34
CA THR A 365 5.53 -13.04 -15.48
C THR A 365 5.15 -14.06 -16.56
N GLY A 366 4.07 -14.81 -16.37
CA GLY A 366 3.66 -15.92 -17.25
C GLY A 366 4.50 -17.20 -17.06
N GLN A 367 5.56 -17.15 -16.27
CA GLN A 367 6.42 -18.29 -15.94
C GLN A 367 6.97 -18.20 -14.52
N SER A 368 7.69 -19.23 -14.09
CA SER A 368 8.36 -19.25 -12.79
C SER A 368 9.53 -18.27 -12.78
N MET A 369 9.42 -17.20 -12.01
CA MET A 369 10.47 -16.20 -11.82
C MET A 369 10.59 -15.88 -10.34
N ARG A 370 11.80 -15.97 -9.78
CA ARG A 370 12.04 -15.65 -8.36
C ARG A 370 11.57 -14.22 -8.08
N TRP A 371 10.73 -14.06 -7.07
CA TRP A 371 10.06 -12.81 -6.70
C TRP A 371 9.11 -12.25 -7.74
N GLY A 372 8.56 -13.13 -8.57
CA GLY A 372 7.51 -12.78 -9.51
C GLY A 372 6.35 -12.09 -8.80
N ASN A 373 5.90 -10.93 -9.26
CA ASN A 373 4.98 -10.09 -8.48
C ASN A 373 3.85 -9.46 -9.30
N ALA A 374 2.70 -9.29 -8.64
CA ALA A 374 1.59 -8.46 -9.08
C ALA A 374 0.90 -7.84 -7.85
N PHE A 375 0.77 -6.52 -7.81
CA PHE A 375 0.04 -5.82 -6.76
C PHE A 375 -1.47 -5.90 -7.01
N ILE A 376 -2.27 -6.07 -5.96
CA ILE A 376 -3.71 -6.34 -6.06
C ILE A 376 -4.47 -5.14 -5.48
N VAL A 377 -5.38 -4.55 -6.27
CA VAL A 377 -6.34 -3.55 -5.81
C VAL A 377 -7.75 -4.02 -6.12
N LYS A 378 -8.60 -4.17 -5.10
CA LYS A 378 -9.99 -4.61 -5.24
C LYS A 378 -10.86 -3.44 -5.69
N HIS A 379 -11.79 -3.71 -6.59
CA HIS A 379 -12.87 -2.79 -6.94
C HIS A 379 -14.23 -3.40 -6.57
N PRO A 380 -14.83 -3.02 -5.41
CA PRO A 380 -16.01 -3.70 -4.86
C PRO A 380 -17.24 -3.61 -5.76
N ALA A 381 -17.45 -2.48 -6.43
CA ALA A 381 -18.67 -2.23 -7.20
C ALA A 381 -18.80 -3.18 -8.41
N THR A 382 -17.70 -3.65 -8.99
CA THR A 382 -17.72 -4.67 -10.06
C THR A 382 -17.38 -6.07 -9.56
N GLY A 383 -16.85 -6.21 -8.33
CA GLY A 383 -16.28 -7.44 -7.83
C GLY A 383 -14.94 -7.84 -8.46
N ASN A 384 -14.40 -7.05 -9.39
CA ASN A 384 -13.12 -7.31 -10.04
C ASN A 384 -11.94 -6.79 -9.22
N CYS A 385 -10.74 -7.20 -9.60
CA CYS A 385 -9.48 -6.66 -9.12
C CYS A 385 -8.70 -6.03 -10.27
N PHE A 386 -8.00 -4.94 -9.97
CA PHE A 386 -6.93 -4.40 -10.79
C PHE A 386 -5.61 -5.01 -10.30
N LEU A 387 -4.87 -5.67 -11.20
CA LEU A 387 -3.55 -6.23 -10.90
C LEU A 387 -2.49 -5.43 -11.66
N PHE A 388 -1.49 -4.91 -10.95
CA PHE A 388 -0.31 -4.32 -11.57
C PHE A 388 0.85 -5.31 -11.51
N SER A 389 1.13 -5.93 -12.64
CA SER A 389 2.22 -6.89 -12.82
C SER A 389 3.56 -6.17 -12.87
N GLU A 390 4.60 -6.78 -12.31
CA GLU A 390 5.98 -6.25 -12.40
C GLU A 390 6.47 -6.08 -13.85
N THR A 391 5.81 -6.73 -14.82
CA THR A 391 6.10 -6.59 -16.25
C THR A 391 5.62 -5.25 -16.83
N GLY A 392 4.97 -4.42 -16.01
CA GLY A 392 4.38 -3.16 -16.45
C GLY A 392 2.97 -3.29 -17.04
N ALA A 393 2.36 -4.48 -16.93
CA ALA A 393 0.99 -4.69 -17.36
C ALA A 393 -0.01 -4.30 -16.25
N LEU A 394 -1.07 -3.61 -16.65
CA LEU A 394 -2.29 -3.45 -15.86
C LEU A 394 -3.34 -4.46 -16.33
N ILE A 395 -3.96 -5.16 -15.39
CA ILE A 395 -4.87 -6.26 -15.65
C ILE A 395 -6.17 -6.03 -14.87
N ILE A 396 -7.32 -6.24 -15.52
CA ILE A 396 -8.61 -6.41 -14.84
C ILE A 396 -8.87 -7.92 -14.79
N ALA A 397 -9.09 -8.45 -13.59
CA ALA A 397 -9.37 -9.87 -13.40
C ALA A 397 -10.42 -10.09 -12.33
N LYS A 398 -11.15 -11.20 -12.46
CA LYS A 398 -11.97 -11.74 -11.38
C LYS A 398 -11.18 -12.86 -10.69
N LEU A 399 -11.08 -12.78 -9.37
CA LEU A 399 -10.43 -13.79 -8.54
C LEU A 399 -11.51 -14.58 -7.82
N THR A 400 -11.59 -15.89 -8.08
CA THR A 400 -12.56 -16.77 -7.42
C THR A 400 -11.89 -18.06 -6.94
N PRO A 401 -12.53 -18.83 -6.05
CA PRO A 401 -12.02 -20.13 -5.63
C PRO A 401 -11.87 -21.13 -6.77
N GLU A 402 -12.61 -20.96 -7.85
CA GLU A 402 -12.56 -21.86 -9.01
C GLU A 402 -11.38 -21.54 -9.91
N LYS A 403 -11.05 -20.26 -10.12
CA LYS A 403 -9.94 -19.83 -10.99
C LYS A 403 -9.57 -18.35 -10.87
N TYR A 404 -8.40 -18.04 -11.42
CA TYR A 404 -8.08 -16.73 -11.98
C TYR A 404 -8.83 -16.56 -13.31
N GLN A 405 -9.59 -15.46 -13.47
CA GLN A 405 -10.24 -15.12 -14.74
C GLN A 405 -9.79 -13.73 -15.18
N GLU A 406 -8.87 -13.67 -16.14
CA GLU A 406 -8.50 -12.42 -16.81
C GLU A 406 -9.68 -11.88 -17.64
N ILE A 407 -9.96 -10.59 -17.49
CA ILE A 407 -11.01 -9.88 -18.23
C ILE A 407 -10.37 -9.00 -19.31
N SER A 408 -9.30 -8.30 -18.97
CA SER A 408 -8.60 -7.39 -19.88
C SER A 408 -7.18 -7.14 -19.37
N ARG A 409 -6.25 -6.92 -20.30
CA ARG A 409 -4.85 -6.59 -20.02
C ARG A 409 -4.39 -5.49 -20.97
N ALA A 410 -3.66 -4.53 -20.43
CA ALA A 410 -3.02 -3.48 -21.19
C ALA A 410 -1.61 -3.22 -20.66
N HIS A 411 -0.70 -2.81 -21.54
CA HIS A 411 0.62 -2.35 -21.15
C HIS A 411 0.53 -0.91 -20.64
N LEU A 412 0.98 -0.66 -19.40
CA LEU A 412 0.89 0.63 -18.71
C LEU A 412 2.20 1.42 -18.74
N LEU A 413 3.33 0.75 -18.55
CA LEU A 413 4.66 1.35 -18.61
C LEU A 413 5.72 0.24 -18.72
N ASP A 414 6.93 0.58 -19.15
CA ASP A 414 8.03 -0.38 -19.20
C ASP A 414 8.66 -0.61 -17.82
N PRO A 415 9.01 -1.85 -17.46
CA PRO A 415 9.84 -2.11 -16.30
C PRO A 415 11.26 -1.61 -16.54
N THR A 416 11.87 -1.00 -15.52
CA THR A 416 13.23 -0.41 -15.63
C THR A 416 14.18 -0.86 -14.54
N ASN A 417 13.65 -1.32 -13.40
CA ASN A 417 14.46 -1.67 -12.25
C ASN A 417 15.09 -3.04 -12.48
N ARG A 418 16.28 -3.28 -11.93
CA ARG A 418 17.05 -4.48 -12.25
C ARG A 418 16.93 -5.52 -11.14
N ASP A 419 16.44 -6.69 -11.51
CA ASP A 419 16.55 -7.94 -10.74
C ASP A 419 17.44 -8.92 -11.53
N PRO A 420 18.13 -9.90 -10.92
CA PRO A 420 18.95 -10.84 -11.68
C PRO A 420 18.14 -11.54 -12.78
N GLY A 421 18.54 -11.30 -14.03
CA GLY A 421 17.93 -11.92 -15.21
C GLY A 421 16.71 -11.20 -15.81
N ARG A 422 16.19 -10.11 -15.22
CA ARG A 422 15.07 -9.34 -15.81
C ARG A 422 14.99 -7.88 -15.35
N LEU A 423 14.17 -7.11 -16.06
CA LEU A 423 13.70 -5.81 -15.59
C LEU A 423 12.36 -5.97 -14.86
N VAL A 424 12.13 -5.15 -13.84
CA VAL A 424 10.93 -5.18 -13.00
C VAL A 424 10.37 -3.78 -12.73
N ALA A 425 9.07 -3.71 -12.47
CA ALA A 425 8.35 -2.55 -11.94
C ALA A 425 7.75 -2.91 -10.57
N TRP A 426 8.54 -2.74 -9.50
CA TRP A 426 8.13 -3.05 -8.12
C TRP A 426 7.72 -1.78 -7.35
N SER A 427 6.79 -1.02 -7.92
CA SER A 427 6.14 0.11 -7.27
C SER A 427 4.63 -0.10 -7.24
N HIS A 428 4.02 0.09 -6.07
CA HIS A 428 2.58 -0.05 -5.93
C HIS A 428 1.87 1.15 -6.60
N PRO A 429 0.89 0.92 -7.48
CA PRO A 429 0.16 2.01 -8.11
C PRO A 429 -0.78 2.71 -7.12
N ALA A 430 -1.14 3.95 -7.41
CA ALA A 430 -2.25 4.65 -6.76
C ALA A 430 -3.45 4.73 -7.70
N PHE A 431 -4.66 4.74 -7.14
CA PHE A 431 -5.91 4.86 -7.88
C PHE A 431 -6.71 6.02 -7.32
N ALA A 432 -6.91 7.06 -8.11
CA ALA A 432 -7.65 8.25 -7.69
C ALA A 432 -8.26 8.94 -8.90
N ASN A 433 -9.41 9.60 -8.73
CA ASN A 433 -10.02 10.47 -9.74
C ASN A 433 -10.14 9.82 -11.14
N LYS A 434 -10.62 8.58 -11.15
CA LYS A 434 -10.80 7.69 -12.30
C LYS A 434 -9.53 7.48 -13.07
N ALA A 435 -8.39 7.43 -12.39
CA ALA A 435 -7.09 7.25 -12.98
C ALA A 435 -6.21 6.32 -12.14
N ILE A 436 -5.23 5.73 -12.82
CA ILE A 436 -4.13 5.03 -12.20
C ILE A 436 -2.86 5.87 -12.33
N TYR A 437 -2.09 5.90 -11.25
CA TYR A 437 -0.78 6.52 -11.16
C TYR A 437 0.24 5.43 -10.89
N ALA A 438 1.14 5.22 -11.84
CA ALA A 438 2.17 4.18 -11.76
C ALA A 438 3.52 4.74 -12.18
N ARG A 439 4.59 4.17 -11.65
CA ARG A 439 5.96 4.63 -11.94
C ARG A 439 6.93 3.50 -12.20
N ASN A 440 8.01 3.84 -12.88
CA ASN A 440 9.25 3.08 -12.97
C ASN A 440 10.43 4.02 -12.64
N ASP A 441 11.68 3.60 -12.79
CA ASP A 441 12.88 4.40 -12.45
C ASP A 441 13.17 5.60 -13.37
N LYS A 442 12.29 5.89 -14.33
CA LYS A 442 12.47 6.95 -15.34
C LYS A 442 11.28 7.90 -15.41
N GLU A 443 10.07 7.42 -15.12
CA GLU A 443 8.85 8.20 -15.25
C GLU A 443 7.75 7.76 -14.27
N ILE A 444 6.84 8.69 -14.00
CA ILE A 444 5.52 8.45 -13.43
C ILE A 444 4.47 8.80 -14.50
N VAL A 445 3.44 7.97 -14.63
CA VAL A 445 2.38 8.13 -15.62
C VAL A 445 1.03 8.27 -14.92
N CYS A 446 0.15 9.09 -15.50
CA CYS A 446 -1.27 9.12 -15.15
C CYS A 446 -2.08 8.64 -16.35
N VAL A 447 -2.87 7.59 -16.13
CA VAL A 447 -3.73 7.00 -17.15
C VAL A 447 -5.17 7.08 -16.71
N SER A 448 -6.03 7.63 -17.56
CA SER A 448 -7.46 7.67 -17.29
C SER A 448 -8.07 6.27 -17.43
N LEU A 449 -8.79 5.87 -16.41
CA LEU A 449 -9.62 4.66 -16.32
C LEU A 449 -11.11 4.99 -16.26
N ALA A 450 -11.50 6.24 -16.53
CA ALA A 450 -12.91 6.62 -16.63
C ALA A 450 -13.61 5.87 -17.77
N ALA A 451 -14.80 5.35 -17.52
CA ALA A 451 -15.67 4.84 -18.57
C ALA A 451 -16.05 6.01 -19.49
N GLU A 452 -15.98 5.80 -20.81
CA GLU A 452 -16.58 6.75 -21.74
C GLU A 452 -18.08 6.81 -21.49
N GLY A 453 -18.62 8.00 -21.25
CA GLY A 453 -20.06 8.18 -21.17
C GLY A 453 -20.67 7.67 -22.48
N LYS A 454 -21.69 6.81 -22.40
CA LYS A 454 -22.56 6.58 -23.56
C LYS A 454 -23.10 7.95 -23.95
N VAL A 455 -22.57 8.53 -25.02
CA VAL A 455 -23.24 9.61 -25.73
C VAL A 455 -24.47 8.94 -26.32
N THR A 456 -25.57 8.92 -25.58
CA THR A 456 -26.90 8.73 -26.15
C THR A 456 -27.06 9.81 -27.21
N LYS A 457 -26.90 9.40 -28.47
CA LYS A 457 -27.32 10.18 -29.63
C LYS A 457 -28.82 10.35 -29.63
#